data_AF-A0A7K0SH95-F1
#
_entry.id   AF-A0A7K0SH95-F1
#
_cell.length_a   1.000
_cell.length_b   1.000
_cell.length_c   1.000
_cell.angle_alpha   90.00
_cell.angle_beta   90.00
_cell.angle_gamma   90.00
#
_symmetry.space_group_name_H-M   'P 1'
#
loop_
_entity.id
_entity.type
_entity.pdbx_description
1 polymer ?
#
loop_
_entity_poly.entity_id
_entity_poly.type
_entity_poly.pdbx_seq_one_letter_code
_entity_poly.pdbx_strand_id
1 'polypeptide(L)'
;MNQKRVFASSCSSHPLATQAVGEAVGALLETLNGERPDLVVWFVTSHHVGAIEDIHSALQSLLNPRAVIAATSVSAIGGETEIENSPGLSIFAAVLPDNQLHAMRLDAVETLDG
;
A
#
# COMPACT_ATOMS: atom_id res chain seq x y z
N MET A 1 -27.50 -8.88 -4.43
CA MET A 1 -26.37 -8.92 -5.39
C MET A 1 -25.18 -9.43 -4.62
N ASN A 2 -24.53 -10.51 -5.06
CA ASN A 2 -23.34 -11.03 -4.39
C ASN A 2 -22.16 -10.12 -4.79
N GLN A 3 -21.80 -9.16 -3.94
CA GLN A 3 -20.72 -8.23 -4.30
C GLN A 3 -19.38 -8.98 -4.34
N LYS A 4 -18.63 -8.80 -5.43
CA LYS A 4 -17.41 -9.55 -5.72
C LYS A 4 -16.27 -9.05 -4.84
N ARG A 5 -15.72 -9.93 -4.01
CA ARG A 5 -14.44 -9.69 -3.32
C ARG A 5 -13.30 -9.89 -4.31
N VAL A 6 -12.40 -8.92 -4.37
CA VAL A 6 -11.21 -8.97 -5.24
C VAL A 6 -10.05 -8.31 -4.51
N PHE A 7 -8.83 -8.79 -4.79
CA PHE A 7 -7.60 -8.20 -4.30
C PHE A 7 -6.59 -8.12 -5.43
N ALA A 8 -5.64 -7.20 -5.28
CA ALA A 8 -4.55 -6.98 -6.21
C ALA A 8 -3.32 -6.46 -5.47
N SER A 9 -2.16 -6.57 -6.12
CA SER A 9 -0.94 -5.93 -5.67
C SER A 9 -0.19 -5.35 -6.85
N SER A 10 0.53 -4.26 -6.62
CA SER A 10 1.39 -3.60 -7.60
C SER A 10 2.63 -3.03 -6.91
N CYS A 11 3.63 -2.66 -7.70
CA CYS A 11 4.77 -1.92 -7.19
C CYS A 11 5.34 -0.96 -8.25
N SER A 12 6.13 0.00 -7.81
CA SER A 12 6.95 0.85 -8.68
C SER A 12 8.33 1.03 -8.07
N SER A 13 9.35 1.02 -8.94
CA SER A 13 10.73 1.34 -8.59
C SER A 13 11.13 2.77 -8.97
N HIS A 14 10.16 3.63 -9.27
CA HIS A 14 10.44 4.97 -9.75
C HIS A 14 11.08 5.84 -8.64
N PRO A 15 12.16 6.60 -8.92
CA PRO A 15 12.85 7.39 -7.90
C PRO A 15 12.05 8.59 -7.39
N LEU A 16 11.13 9.12 -8.21
CA LEU A 16 10.21 10.18 -7.80
C LEU A 16 8.94 9.58 -7.19
N ALA A 17 8.65 9.90 -5.93
CA ALA A 17 7.50 9.39 -5.17
C ALA A 17 6.16 9.62 -5.90
N THR A 18 5.98 10.79 -6.53
CA THR A 18 4.76 11.13 -7.27
C THR A 18 4.53 10.19 -8.46
N GLN A 19 5.59 9.86 -9.21
CA GLN A 19 5.49 8.90 -10.32
C GLN A 19 5.35 7.48 -9.81
N ALA A 20 6.04 7.12 -8.72
CA ALA A 20 5.90 5.79 -8.12
C ALA A 20 4.45 5.50 -7.68
N VAL A 21 3.79 6.48 -7.04
CA VAL A 21 2.38 6.41 -6.69
C VAL A 21 1.51 6.26 -7.93
N GLY A 22 1.73 7.09 -8.95
CA GLY A 22 0.95 7.04 -10.20
C GLY A 22 1.03 5.69 -10.90
N GLU A 23 2.24 5.16 -11.07
CA GLU A 23 2.49 3.85 -11.68
C GLU A 23 1.85 2.72 -10.87
N ALA A 24 2.09 2.67 -9.56
CA ALA A 24 1.57 1.61 -8.70
C ALA A 24 0.03 1.65 -8.61
N VAL A 25 -0.57 2.83 -8.44
CA VAL A 25 -2.03 2.99 -8.38
C VAL A 25 -2.69 2.64 -9.71
N GLY A 26 -2.10 3.06 -10.84
CA GLY A 26 -2.62 2.74 -12.17
C GLY A 26 -2.72 1.23 -12.38
N ALA A 27 -1.60 0.51 -12.19
CA ALA A 27 -1.56 -0.95 -12.33
C ALA A 27 -2.50 -1.68 -11.35
N LEU A 28 -2.63 -1.16 -10.12
CA LEU A 28 -3.53 -1.71 -9.11
C LEU A 28 -5.00 -1.60 -9.55
N LEU A 29 -5.43 -0.42 -9.98
CA LEU A 29 -6.83 -0.17 -10.36
C LEU A 29 -7.23 -0.91 -11.63
N GLU A 30 -6.30 -1.11 -12.57
CA GLU A 30 -6.53 -1.98 -13.74
C GLU A 30 -6.90 -3.40 -13.30
N THR A 31 -6.19 -3.95 -12.31
CA THR A 31 -6.45 -5.30 -11.79
C THR A 31 -7.73 -5.38 -10.97
N LEU A 32 -8.05 -4.33 -10.22
CA LEU A 32 -9.30 -4.22 -9.46
C LEU A 32 -10.53 -3.89 -10.34
N ASN A 33 -10.36 -3.77 -11.67
CA ASN A 33 -11.40 -3.35 -12.61
C ASN A 33 -12.04 -2.00 -12.24
N GLY A 34 -11.25 -1.07 -11.68
CA GLY A 34 -11.69 0.25 -11.27
C GLY A 34 -12.47 0.31 -9.96
N GLU A 35 -12.69 -0.82 -9.28
CA GLU A 35 -13.31 -0.84 -7.96
C GLU A 35 -12.41 -0.18 -6.92
N ARG A 36 -13.02 0.57 -6.00
CA ARG A 36 -12.28 1.23 -4.91
C ARG A 36 -12.00 0.24 -3.79
N PRO A 37 -10.76 0.08 -3.34
CA PRO A 37 -10.44 -0.86 -2.27
C PRO A 37 -10.89 -0.35 -0.90
N ASP A 38 -11.39 -1.26 -0.06
CA ASP A 38 -11.72 -0.98 1.34
C ASP A 38 -10.45 -0.98 2.22
N LEU A 39 -9.48 -1.83 1.87
CA LEU A 39 -8.19 -1.98 2.56
C LEU A 39 -7.05 -1.68 1.60
N VAL A 40 -6.09 -0.87 2.04
CA VAL A 40 -4.82 -0.66 1.35
C VAL A 40 -3.67 -0.92 2.33
N VAL A 41 -2.74 -1.78 1.92
CA VAL A 41 -1.49 -2.04 2.62
C VAL A 41 -0.36 -1.58 1.73
N TRP A 42 0.58 -0.79 2.23
CA TRP A 42 1.70 -0.34 1.40
C TRP A 42 3.01 -0.26 2.16
N PHE A 43 4.09 -0.44 1.42
CA PHE A 43 5.46 -0.40 1.92
C PHE A 43 6.30 0.52 1.06
N VAL A 44 7.21 1.26 1.69
CA VAL A 44 8.22 2.07 0.98
C VAL A 44 9.62 1.72 1.43
N THR A 45 10.57 1.72 0.49
CA THR A 45 11.99 1.64 0.83
C THR A 45 12.49 2.98 1.39
N SER A 46 13.68 2.95 2.01
CA SER A 46 14.30 4.13 2.64
C SER A 46 14.36 5.38 1.75
N HIS A 47 14.46 5.19 0.43
CA HIS A 47 14.53 6.25 -0.58
C HIS A 47 13.30 7.17 -0.61
N HIS A 48 12.13 6.67 -0.19
CA HIS A 48 10.87 7.41 -0.20
C HIS A 48 10.42 7.87 1.20
N VAL A 49 11.23 7.64 2.25
CA VAL A 49 10.87 7.96 3.64
C VAL A 49 10.55 9.45 3.83
N GLY A 50 11.31 10.33 3.18
CA GLY A 50 11.09 11.78 3.25
C GLY A 50 9.82 12.27 2.55
N ALA A 51 9.10 11.38 1.85
CA ALA A 51 7.85 11.68 1.15
C ALA A 51 6.67 10.83 1.66
N ILE A 52 6.80 10.20 2.82
CA ILE A 52 5.77 9.27 3.36
C ILE A 52 4.42 9.96 3.52
N GLU A 53 4.39 11.18 4.05
CA GLU A 53 3.16 11.94 4.25
C GLU A 53 2.48 12.27 2.93
N ASP A 54 3.26 12.64 1.91
CA ASP A 54 2.77 12.93 0.56
C ASP A 54 2.24 11.66 -0.13
N ILE A 55 2.97 10.55 -0.01
CA ILE A 55 2.53 9.24 -0.52
C ILE A 55 1.24 8.82 0.15
N HIS A 56 1.15 8.92 1.49
CA HIS A 56 -0.05 8.58 2.24
C HIS A 56 -1.24 9.43 1.80
N SER A 57 -1.06 10.75 1.71
CA SER A 57 -2.09 11.70 1.28
C SER A 57 -2.58 11.40 -0.14
N ALA A 58 -1.65 11.09 -1.06
CA ALA A 58 -1.99 10.72 -2.43
C ALA A 58 -2.77 9.40 -2.50
N LEU A 59 -2.33 8.36 -1.79
CA LEU A 59 -3.05 7.07 -1.74
C LEU A 59 -4.43 7.22 -1.11
N GLN A 60 -4.57 8.01 -0.05
CA GLN A 60 -5.86 8.29 0.58
C GLN A 60 -6.79 9.03 -0.40
N SER A 61 -6.27 9.99 -1.17
CA SER A 61 -7.05 10.76 -2.14
C SER A 61 -7.46 9.93 -3.36
N LEU A 62 -6.55 9.09 -3.89
CA LEU A 62 -6.75 8.33 -5.12
C LEU A 62 -7.60 7.08 -4.90
N LEU A 63 -7.36 6.35 -3.80
CA LEU A 63 -8.01 5.07 -3.52
C LEU A 63 -9.19 5.20 -2.55
N ASN A 64 -9.18 6.24 -1.70
CA ASN A 64 -10.17 6.48 -0.65
C ASN A 64 -10.50 5.21 0.20
N PRO A 65 -9.48 4.53 0.75
CA PRO A 65 -9.71 3.32 1.52
C PRO A 65 -10.30 3.62 2.90
N ARG A 66 -10.96 2.62 3.48
CA ARG A 66 -11.50 2.68 4.84
C ARG A 66 -10.45 2.34 5.89
N ALA A 67 -9.47 1.51 5.53
CA ALA A 67 -8.37 1.13 6.40
C ALA A 67 -7.05 1.14 5.64
N VAL A 68 -6.00 1.62 6.31
CA VAL A 68 -4.63 1.67 5.78
C VAL A 68 -3.69 0.99 6.77
N ILE A 69 -2.80 0.16 6.25
CA ILE A 69 -1.60 -0.32 6.95
C ILE A 69 -0.39 0.14 6.15
N ALA A 70 0.57 0.75 6.81
CA ALA A 70 1.76 1.29 6.16
C ALA A 70 3.00 1.00 6.99
N ALA A 71 4.11 0.69 6.32
CA ALA A 71 5.41 0.58 6.99
C ALA A 71 6.54 0.91 6.02
N THR A 72 7.67 1.34 6.57
CA THR A 72 8.94 1.35 5.83
C THR A 72 9.52 -0.05 5.78
N SER A 73 10.23 -0.38 4.71
CA SER A 73 10.92 -1.67 4.56
C SER A 73 12.31 -1.49 3.97
N VAL A 74 13.15 -2.52 4.09
CA VAL A 74 14.48 -2.55 3.43
C VAL A 74 14.33 -2.94 1.95
N SER A 75 13.43 -3.88 1.67
CA SER A 75 13.02 -4.31 0.34
C SER A 75 11.49 -4.38 0.25
N ALA A 76 10.95 -4.39 -0.96
CA ALA A 76 9.50 -4.46 -1.19
C ALA A 76 9.17 -5.43 -2.32
N ILE A 77 8.05 -6.15 -2.20
CA ILE A 77 7.55 -7.07 -3.23
C ILE A 77 6.12 -6.66 -3.58
N GLY A 78 5.81 -6.57 -4.87
CA GLY A 78 4.45 -6.37 -5.38
C GLY A 78 4.22 -7.21 -6.63
N GLY A 79 3.17 -8.04 -6.61
CA GLY A 79 2.95 -9.03 -7.67
C GLY A 79 4.11 -10.01 -7.77
N GLU A 80 4.71 -10.12 -8.96
CA GLU A 80 5.85 -11.00 -9.25
C GLU A 80 7.21 -10.28 -9.16
N THR A 81 7.22 -9.02 -8.75
CA THR A 81 8.42 -8.17 -8.76
C THR A 81 8.92 -7.89 -7.35
N GLU A 82 10.22 -8.15 -7.14
CA GLU A 82 10.97 -7.75 -5.95
C GLU A 82 11.81 -6.49 -6.25
N ILE A 83 11.81 -5.56 -5.30
CA ILE A 83 12.59 -4.32 -5.33
C ILE A 83 13.52 -4.33 -4.12
N GLU A 84 14.81 -4.48 -4.39
CA GLU A 84 15.87 -4.47 -3.39
C GLU A 84 16.87 -3.34 -3.71
N ASN A 85 17.46 -2.73 -2.66
CA ASN A 85 18.53 -1.74 -2.77
C ASN A 85 18.24 -0.57 -3.75
N SER A 86 16.98 -0.18 -3.89
CA SER A 86 16.52 0.84 -4.83
C SER A 86 15.23 1.52 -4.33
N PRO A 87 14.82 2.66 -4.92
CA PRO A 87 13.52 3.27 -4.64
C PRO A 87 12.41 2.26 -4.89
N GLY A 88 11.48 2.11 -3.96
CA GLY A 88 10.43 1.12 -4.04
C GLY A 88 9.18 1.55 -3.30
N LEU A 89 8.04 1.42 -3.96
CA LEU A 89 6.71 1.48 -3.38
C LEU A 89 6.00 0.17 -3.76
N SER A 90 5.52 -0.59 -2.78
CA SER A 90 4.64 -1.74 -3.00
C SER A 90 3.27 -1.47 -2.38
N ILE A 91 2.21 -1.88 -3.07
CA ILE A 91 0.84 -1.72 -2.64
C ILE A 91 0.11 -3.05 -2.80
N PHE A 92 -0.60 -3.46 -1.76
CA PHE A 92 -1.65 -4.47 -1.80
C PHE A 92 -2.98 -3.81 -1.48
N ALA A 93 -4.05 -4.20 -2.17
CA ALA A 93 -5.37 -3.67 -1.89
C ALA A 93 -6.48 -4.71 -2.08
N ALA A 94 -7.56 -4.55 -1.32
CA ALA A 94 -8.69 -5.47 -1.34
C ALA A 94 -10.03 -4.73 -1.28
N VAL A 95 -10.97 -5.20 -2.09
CA VAL A 95 -12.39 -4.82 -2.09
C VAL A 95 -13.14 -5.84 -1.24
N LEU A 96 -13.66 -5.39 -0.10
CA LEU A 96 -14.24 -6.18 0.98
C LEU A 96 -15.61 -5.61 1.37
N PRO A 97 -16.61 -5.70 0.47
CA PRO A 97 -17.94 -5.16 0.70
C PRO A 97 -18.60 -5.83 1.91
N ASP A 98 -19.40 -5.05 2.63
CA ASP A 98 -20.14 -5.46 3.83
C ASP A 98 -19.27 -5.91 5.03
N ASN A 99 -17.95 -5.75 4.97
CA ASN A 99 -17.06 -6.00 6.09
C ASN A 99 -16.88 -4.75 6.98
N GLN A 100 -16.67 -4.96 8.28
CA GLN A 100 -16.15 -3.94 9.19
C GLN A 100 -14.63 -4.07 9.27
N LEU A 101 -13.92 -2.96 9.03
CA LEU A 101 -12.46 -2.88 9.07
C LEU A 101 -12.05 -1.88 10.13
N HIS A 102 -11.14 -2.29 11.02
CA HIS A 102 -10.55 -1.44 12.03
C HIS A 102 -9.03 -1.63 12.00
N ALA A 103 -8.31 -0.60 11.59
CA ALA A 103 -6.87 -0.55 11.73
C ALA A 103 -6.50 -0.17 13.17
N MET A 104 -5.49 -0.82 13.73
CA MET A 104 -4.98 -0.52 15.06
C MET A 104 -3.47 -0.34 14.98
N ARG A 105 -2.97 0.74 15.61
CA ARG A 105 -1.54 0.93 15.83
C ARG A 105 -1.13 0.13 17.05
N LEU A 106 -0.13 -0.73 16.88
CA LEU A 106 0.50 -1.47 17.96
C LEU A 106 1.88 -0.88 18.19
N ASP A 107 2.17 -0.54 19.45
CA ASP A 107 3.50 -0.11 19.88
C ASP A 107 4.17 -1.30 20.56
N ALA A 108 5.26 -1.79 19.98
CA ALA A 108 6.10 -2.79 20.62
C ALA A 108 6.86 -2.12 21.77
N VAL A 109 6.79 -2.71 22.96
CA VAL A 109 7.51 -2.24 24.15
C VAL A 109 8.47 -3.34 24.55
N GLU A 110 9.74 -3.00 24.70
CA GLU A 110 10.75 -3.92 25.22
C GLU A 110 10.39 -4.29 26.66
N THR A 111 10.30 -5.58 26.92
CA THR A 111 10.05 -6.09 28.27
C THR A 111 11.38 -6.38 28.95
N LEU A 112 11.38 -6.49 30.29
CA LEU A 112 12.62 -6.80 31.04
C LEU A 112 13.28 -8.11 30.61
N ASP A 113 12.55 -8.97 29.90
CA ASP A 113 12.98 -10.31 29.53
C ASP A 113 13.66 -10.38 28.15
N GLY A 114 13.74 -9.27 27.40
CA GLY A 114 14.27 -9.22 26.03
C GLY A 114 13.27 -9.67 24.99
#